data_AF-A0AB73IPW1-F1
#
_entry.id   AF-A0AB73IPW1-F1
#
_cell.length_a   1.000
_cell.length_b   1.000
_cell.length_c   1.000
_cell.angle_alpha   90.00
_cell.angle_beta   90.00
_cell.angle_gamma   90.00
#
_symmetry.space_group_name_H-M   'P 1'
#
loop_
_entity.id
_entity.type
_entity.pdbx_description
1 polymer ?
#
loop_
_entity_poly.entity_id
_entity_poly.type
_entity_poly.pdbx_seq_one_letter_code
_entity_poly.pdbx_strand_id
1 'polypeptide(L)'
;DTFAFARLPDITKALEDSIAGQLETMMMGGHPSGNPFAGAESSITTMMKNFISLQEIEHMGIEGVPTQAALNGVNHRLKHPYAKGNPRRPSFIDTSLYWSTLTAWFD
;
A
#
# COMPACT_ATOMS: atom_id res chain seq x y z
N ASP A 1 -9.68 -4.46 -4.83
CA ASP A 1 -10.32 -3.13 -4.84
C ASP A 1 -10.36 -2.41 -3.49
N THR A 2 -10.18 -3.11 -2.36
CA THR A 2 -10.25 -2.50 -1.02
C THR A 2 -9.31 -1.31 -0.79
N PHE A 3 -8.05 -1.40 -1.19
CA PHE A 3 -7.09 -0.29 -1.07
C PHE A 3 -7.52 0.92 -1.89
N ALA A 4 -7.88 0.71 -3.17
CA ALA A 4 -8.28 1.78 -4.06
C ALA A 4 -9.51 2.51 -3.52
N PHE A 5 -10.51 1.79 -2.98
CA PHE A 5 -11.66 2.43 -2.35
C PHE A 5 -11.29 3.19 -1.07
N ALA A 6 -10.47 2.60 -0.19
CA ALA A 6 -10.07 3.23 1.06
C ALA A 6 -9.25 4.51 0.85
N ARG A 7 -8.45 4.54 -0.23
CA ARG A 7 -7.50 5.61 -0.53
C ARG A 7 -7.88 6.46 -1.72
N LEU A 8 -9.08 6.28 -2.30
CA LEU A 8 -9.50 7.01 -3.49
C LEU A 8 -9.32 8.54 -3.35
N PRO A 9 -9.73 9.18 -2.22
CA PRO A 9 -9.53 10.62 -2.06
C PRO A 9 -8.05 11.02 -2.05
N ASP A 10 -7.20 10.25 -1.36
CA ASP A 10 -5.76 10.50 -1.26
C ASP A 10 -5.06 10.28 -2.62
N ILE A 11 -5.47 9.26 -3.36
CA ILE A 11 -4.99 8.95 -4.71
C ILE A 11 -5.35 10.08 -5.68
N THR A 12 -6.60 10.53 -5.68
CA THR A 12 -7.05 11.66 -6.50
C THR A 12 -6.24 12.91 -6.17
N LYS A 13 -6.03 13.20 -4.89
CA LYS A 13 -5.23 14.36 -4.47
C LYS A 13 -3.79 14.28 -4.95
N ALA A 14 -3.15 13.10 -4.84
CA ALA A 14 -1.79 12.91 -5.33
C ALA A 14 -1.68 13.12 -6.85
N LEU A 15 -2.68 12.69 -7.62
CA LEU A 15 -2.74 12.92 -9.06
C LEU A 15 -2.94 14.40 -9.39
N GLU A 16 -3.84 15.09 -8.70
CA GLU A 16 -4.06 16.53 -8.84
C GLU A 16 -2.78 17.33 -8.58
N ASP A 17 -2.09 17.04 -7.47
CA ASP A 17 -0.86 17.73 -7.09
C ASP A 17 0.28 17.48 -8.09
N SER A 18 0.38 16.26 -8.63
CA SER A 18 1.35 15.93 -9.66
C SER A 18 1.10 16.73 -10.94
N ILE A 19 -0.15 16.82 -11.41
CA ILE A 19 -0.49 17.61 -12.60
C ILE A 19 -0.29 19.11 -12.36
N ALA A 20 -0.73 19.62 -11.20
CA ALA A 20 -0.57 21.02 -10.84
C ALA A 20 0.92 21.44 -10.87
N GLY A 21 1.81 20.62 -10.29
CA GLY A 21 3.25 20.89 -10.31
C GLY A 21 3.84 20.91 -11.74
N GLN A 22 3.33 20.08 -12.65
CA GLN A 22 3.74 20.11 -14.06
C GLN A 22 3.27 21.39 -14.75
N LEU A 23 2.02 21.81 -14.51
CA LEU A 23 1.48 23.04 -15.07
C LEU A 23 2.25 24.27 -14.56
N GLU A 24 2.54 24.33 -13.27
CA GLU A 24 3.35 25.40 -12.67
C GLU A 24 4.74 25.47 -13.31
N THR A 25 5.38 24.32 -13.51
CA THR A 25 6.68 24.23 -14.20
C THR A 25 6.61 24.81 -15.60
N MET A 26 5.56 24.48 -16.36
CA MET A 26 5.33 25.04 -17.70
C MET A 26 5.08 26.55 -17.66
N MET A 27 4.27 27.02 -16.71
CA MET A 27 3.95 28.45 -16.56
C MET A 27 5.18 29.29 -16.20
N MET A 28 6.14 28.72 -15.48
CA MET A 28 7.43 29.34 -15.18
C MET A 28 8.44 29.25 -16.34
N GLY A 29 8.04 28.71 -17.49
CA GLY A 29 8.90 28.54 -18.67
C GLY A 29 9.86 27.35 -18.58
N GLY A 30 9.65 26.45 -17.62
CA GLY A 30 10.36 25.18 -17.51
C GLY A 30 9.83 24.12 -18.47
N HIS A 31 10.55 23.00 -18.55
CA HIS A 31 10.13 21.84 -19.33
C HIS A 31 9.47 20.81 -18.40
N PRO A 32 8.22 20.40 -18.66
CA PRO A 32 7.56 19.37 -17.86
C PRO A 32 8.28 18.02 -18.01
N SER A 33 8.16 17.15 -17.01
CA SER A 33 8.79 15.83 -17.05
C SER A 33 8.14 14.91 -18.08
N GLY A 34 8.92 13.97 -18.63
CA GLY A 34 8.41 12.98 -19.59
C GLY A 34 7.34 12.06 -19.02
N ASN A 35 7.30 11.88 -17.69
CA ASN A 35 6.17 11.30 -16.96
C ASN A 35 5.59 12.37 -16.01
N PRO A 36 4.42 12.95 -16.29
CA PRO A 36 3.79 13.98 -15.46
C PRO A 36 3.20 13.42 -14.15
N PHE A 37 3.06 12.09 -14.02
CA PHE A 37 2.47 11.40 -12.87
C PHE A 37 3.51 10.77 -11.93
N ALA A 38 4.80 10.88 -12.22
CA ALA A 38 5.85 10.22 -11.43
C ALA A 38 5.79 10.53 -9.92
N GLY A 39 5.40 11.75 -9.56
CA GLY A 39 5.18 12.15 -8.16
C GLY A 39 3.98 11.44 -7.52
N ALA A 40 2.85 11.38 -8.24
CA ALA A 40 1.67 10.64 -7.81
C ALA A 40 1.96 9.13 -7.69
N GLU A 41 2.62 8.53 -8.67
CA GLU A 41 3.01 7.12 -8.67
C GLU A 41 3.84 6.73 -7.44
N SER A 42 4.84 7.57 -7.10
CA SER A 42 5.65 7.38 -5.89
C SER A 42 4.82 7.48 -4.61
N SER A 43 3.89 8.44 -4.57
CA SER A 43 3.00 8.67 -3.43
C SER A 43 2.04 7.50 -3.24
N ILE A 44 1.38 7.05 -4.30
CA ILE A 44 0.44 5.92 -4.29
C ILE A 44 1.16 4.63 -3.89
N THR A 45 2.37 4.41 -4.41
CA THR A 45 3.23 3.28 -4.01
C THR A 45 3.48 3.28 -2.50
N THR A 46 3.77 4.46 -1.94
CA THR A 46 3.97 4.63 -0.49
C THR A 46 2.68 4.40 0.29
N MET A 47 1.54 4.90 -0.18
CA MET A 47 0.23 4.66 0.43
C MET A 47 -0.08 3.17 0.51
N MET A 48 0.17 2.42 -0.56
CA MET A 48 -0.08 0.98 -0.59
C MET A 48 0.84 0.21 0.36
N LYS A 49 2.12 0.60 0.42
CA LYS A 49 3.06 0.05 1.40
C LYS A 49 2.57 0.29 2.83
N ASN A 50 2.14 1.51 3.14
CA ASN A 50 1.60 1.84 4.47
C ASN A 50 0.31 1.06 4.78
N PHE A 51 -0.59 0.93 3.82
CA PHE A 51 -1.83 0.16 3.97
C PHE A 51 -1.55 -1.29 4.39
N ILE A 52 -0.51 -1.91 3.82
CA ILE A 52 -0.06 -3.25 4.18
C ILE A 52 0.64 -3.26 5.55
N SER A 53 1.63 -2.39 5.79
CA SER A 53 2.44 -2.42 7.02
C SER A 53 1.63 -2.11 8.28
N LEU A 54 0.64 -1.22 8.15
CA LEU A 54 -0.28 -0.85 9.23
C LEU A 54 -1.45 -1.83 9.37
N GLN A 55 -1.53 -2.86 8.52
CA GLN A 55 -2.57 -3.89 8.57
C GLN A 55 -3.98 -3.28 8.48
N GLU A 56 -4.13 -2.22 7.69
CA GLU A 56 -5.36 -1.43 7.68
C GLU A 56 -6.58 -2.28 7.30
N ILE A 57 -6.40 -3.23 6.38
CA ILE A 57 -7.45 -4.15 5.94
C ILE A 57 -8.08 -4.96 7.09
N GLU A 58 -7.31 -5.25 8.15
CA GLU A 58 -7.79 -5.97 9.35
C GLU A 58 -8.76 -5.15 10.20
N HIS A 59 -8.73 -3.83 10.03
CA HIS A 59 -9.55 -2.88 10.78
C HIS A 59 -10.78 -2.42 9.99
N MET A 60 -10.92 -2.86 8.73
CA MET A 60 -12.02 -2.48 7.84
C MET A 60 -13.27 -3.37 7.99
N GLY A 61 -13.23 -4.39 8.84
CA GLY A 61 -14.38 -5.27 9.10
C GLY A 61 -14.73 -6.21 7.95
N ILE A 62 -13.76 -6.54 7.09
CA ILE A 62 -13.96 -7.48 5.98
C ILE A 62 -14.08 -8.91 6.51
N GLU A 63 -15.11 -9.62 6.09
CA GLU A 63 -15.32 -11.01 6.51
C GLU A 63 -14.12 -11.89 6.15
N GLY A 64 -13.66 -12.69 7.11
CA GLY A 64 -12.49 -13.56 6.95
C GLY A 64 -11.14 -12.87 7.16
N VAL A 65 -11.11 -11.57 7.43
CA VAL A 65 -9.90 -10.79 7.74
C VAL A 65 -10.03 -10.16 9.14
N PRO A 66 -9.11 -10.41 10.09
CA PRO A 66 -7.94 -11.29 9.98
C PRO A 66 -8.31 -12.78 9.88
N THR A 67 -7.45 -13.56 9.22
CA THR A 67 -7.68 -15.01 9.13
C THR A 67 -7.52 -15.69 10.50
N GLN A 68 -8.23 -16.80 10.72
CA GLN A 68 -8.11 -17.56 11.97
C GLN A 68 -6.68 -18.05 12.24
N ALA A 69 -5.92 -18.39 11.19
CA ALA A 69 -4.51 -18.74 11.33
C ALA A 69 -3.65 -17.58 11.84
N ALA A 70 -3.97 -16.35 11.44
CA ALA A 70 -3.29 -15.13 11.89
C ALA A 70 -3.59 -14.84 13.37
N LEU A 71 -4.87 -14.96 13.76
CA LEU A 71 -5.31 -14.85 15.16
C LEU A 71 -4.63 -15.87 16.07
N ASN A 72 -4.51 -17.11 15.60
CA ASN A 72 -3.85 -18.21 16.32
C ASN A 72 -2.31 -18.17 16.25
N GLY A 73 -1.72 -17.15 15.60
CA GLY A 73 -0.27 -17.01 15.52
C GLY A 73 0.43 -18.13 14.75
N VAL A 74 -0.25 -18.79 13.80
CA VAL A 74 0.30 -19.95 13.10
C VAL A 74 1.55 -19.56 12.32
N ASN A 75 2.69 -20.19 12.61
CA ASN A 75 3.96 -19.85 11.97
C ASN A 75 4.81 -21.08 11.65
N HIS A 76 4.81 -21.50 10.38
CA HIS A 76 5.59 -22.64 9.88
C HIS A 76 7.11 -22.47 9.95
N ARG A 77 7.62 -21.27 10.27
CA ARG A 77 9.06 -21.05 10.53
C ARG A 77 9.49 -21.50 11.92
N LEU A 78 8.54 -21.67 12.85
CA LEU A 78 8.82 -22.13 14.22
C LEU A 78 8.79 -23.65 14.29
N LYS A 79 9.54 -24.23 15.24
CA LYS A 79 9.53 -25.68 15.50
C LYS A 79 8.14 -26.21 15.88
N HIS A 80 7.32 -25.39 16.54
CA HIS A 80 5.93 -25.70 16.89
C HIS A 80 4.98 -24.65 16.28
N PRO A 81 4.58 -24.80 15.00
CA PRO A 81 3.82 -23.79 14.27
C PRO A 81 2.46 -23.43 14.88
N TYR A 82 1.85 -24.38 15.59
CA TYR A 82 0.49 -24.27 16.14
C TYR A 82 0.48 -24.14 17.67
N ALA A 83 1.61 -23.78 18.29
CA ALA A 83 1.67 -23.65 19.75
C ALA A 83 0.74 -22.53 20.23
N LYS A 84 -0.08 -22.81 21.26
CA LYS A 84 -1.07 -21.86 21.81
C LYS A 84 -0.47 -20.56 22.34
N GLY A 85 0.82 -20.54 22.65
CA GLY A 85 1.54 -19.35 23.10
C GLY A 85 2.12 -18.50 21.96
N ASN A 86 1.94 -18.89 20.70
CA ASN A 86 2.42 -18.10 19.58
C ASN A 86 1.66 -16.77 19.53
N PRO A 87 2.35 -15.62 19.41
CA PRO A 87 1.69 -14.33 19.34
C PRO A 87 0.84 -14.23 18.06
N ARG A 88 -0.26 -13.48 18.14
CA ARG A 88 -1.02 -13.08 16.95
C ARG A 88 -0.06 -12.46 15.93
N ARG A 89 -0.24 -12.82 14.67
CA ARG A 89 0.49 -12.24 13.54
C ARG A 89 -0.48 -11.51 12.62
N PRO A 90 0.01 -10.59 11.79
CA PRO A 90 -0.79 -10.04 10.71
C PRO A 90 -1.18 -11.12 9.70
N SER A 91 -2.39 -10.99 9.18
CA SER A 91 -3.02 -11.84 8.17
C SER A 91 -2.31 -11.77 6.82
N PHE A 92 -1.84 -10.58 6.46
CA PHE A 92 -1.03 -10.35 5.28
C PHE A 92 0.27 -9.64 5.69
N ILE A 93 1.40 -10.31 5.46
CA ILE A 93 2.74 -9.72 5.53
C ILE A 93 3.48 -10.15 4.29
N ASP A 94 3.95 -9.19 3.52
CA ASP A 94 5.05 -9.43 2.59
C ASP A 94 6.17 -8.42 2.88
N THR A 95 7.34 -8.92 3.29
CA THR A 95 8.56 -8.12 3.47
C THR A 95 9.61 -8.46 2.41
N SER A 96 9.22 -9.16 1.36
CA SER A 96 10.11 -9.79 0.38
C SER A 96 9.80 -9.28 -1.03
N LEU A 97 9.59 -10.18 -1.99
CA LEU A 97 9.48 -9.86 -3.41
C LEU A 97 8.36 -8.87 -3.68
N TYR A 98 7.12 -9.12 -3.21
CA TYR A 98 6.01 -8.22 -3.52
C TYR A 98 6.28 -6.80 -3.01
N TRP A 99 6.83 -6.65 -1.81
CA TRP A 99 7.11 -5.33 -1.27
C TRP A 99 8.15 -4.56 -2.11
N SER A 100 9.17 -5.27 -2.60
CA SER A 100 10.24 -4.68 -3.40
C SER A 100 9.80 -4.30 -4.82
N THR A 101 8.86 -5.05 -5.39
CA THR A 101 8.37 -4.83 -6.76
C THR A 101 7.06 -4.07 -6.81
N LEU A 102 6.49 -3.68 -5.65
CA LEU A 102 5.29 -2.86 -5.61
C LEU A 102 5.61 -1.45 -6.05
N THR A 103 5.11 -1.13 -7.23
CA THR A 103 5.19 0.18 -7.88
C THR A 103 3.82 0.47 -8.51
N ALA A 104 3.31 1.68 -8.29
CA ALA A 104 2.16 2.19 -9.02
C ALA A 104 2.65 2.85 -10.32
N TRP A 105 1.87 2.73 -11.38
CA TRP A 105 2.09 3.41 -12.66
C TRP A 105 0.76 3.96 -13.18
N PHE A 106 0.84 5.03 -13.97
CA PHE A 106 -0.29 5.60 -14.68
C PHE A 106 -0.10 5.41 -16.19
N ASP A 107 -1.19 5.15 -16.92
CA ASP A 107 -1.24 5.04 -18.39
C ASP A 107 -2.10 6.18 -18.95
#